data_AF-A0A4U7D979-F1
#
_entry.id   AF-A0A4U7D979-F1
#
_cell.length_a   1.000
_cell.length_b   1.000
_cell.length_c   1.000
_cell.angle_alpha   90.00
_cell.angle_beta   90.00
_cell.angle_gamma   90.00
#
_symmetry.space_group_name_H-M   'P 1'
#
loop_
_entity.id
_entity.type
_entity.pdbx_description
1 polymer ?
#
loop_
_entity_poly.entity_id
_entity_poly.type
_entity_poly.pdbx_seq_one_letter_code
_entity_poly.pdbx_strand_id
1 'polypeptide(L)' 'AIKHTIPLEYGDVTDVAPDVKLTFHNAGHILGSAVTHFHIGDGLYNVAFSGDIHYEDTRLFNGAVNDFPRVETLVLES' A
#
# COMPACT_ATOMS: atom_id res chain seq x y z
N ALA A 1 19.72 4.20 -11.88
CA ALA A 1 18.56 3.77 -11.06
C ALA A 1 17.39 4.75 -11.18
N ILE A 2 17.54 6.03 -10.78
CA ILE A 2 16.43 7.00 -10.68
C ILE A 2 15.62 7.22 -11.98
N LYS A 3 16.25 7.10 -13.16
CA LYS A 3 15.57 7.34 -14.45
C LYS A 3 14.36 6.42 -14.74
N HIS A 4 14.24 5.30 -14.01
CA HIS A 4 13.14 4.35 -14.17
C HIS A 4 12.19 4.35 -12.96
N THR A 5 12.33 5.30 -12.04
CA THR A 5 11.42 5.46 -10.90
C THR A 5 10.17 6.23 -11.34
N ILE A 6 9.01 5.64 -11.10
CA ILE A 6 7.70 6.27 -11.33
C ILE A 6 7.08 6.47 -9.93
N PRO A 7 7.06 7.70 -9.38
CA PRO A 7 6.44 7.98 -8.09
C PRO A 7 4.90 7.95 -8.23
N LEU A 8 4.22 7.51 -7.18
CA LEU A 8 2.76 7.44 -7.08
C LEU A 8 2.33 8.08 -5.76
N GLU A 9 1.19 8.77 -5.77
CA GLU A 9 0.59 9.33 -4.55
C GLU A 9 -0.23 8.26 -3.81
N TYR A 10 -0.54 8.51 -2.54
CA TYR A 10 -1.43 7.63 -1.79
C TYR A 10 -2.86 7.67 -2.33
N GLY A 11 -3.48 6.50 -2.45
CA GLY A 11 -4.83 6.33 -2.96
C GLY A 11 -4.93 6.25 -4.49
N ASP A 12 -3.86 6.53 -5.23
CA ASP A 12 -3.85 6.40 -6.69
C ASP A 12 -3.84 4.92 -7.10
N VAL A 13 -4.90 4.49 -7.78
CA VAL A 13 -4.99 3.14 -8.36
C VAL A 13 -4.22 3.12 -9.68
N THR A 14 -3.12 2.37 -9.72
CA THR A 14 -2.18 2.38 -10.85
C THR A 14 -2.05 0.98 -11.45
N ASP A 15 -2.28 0.85 -12.76
CA ASP A 15 -2.00 -0.38 -13.51
C ASP A 15 -0.47 -0.59 -13.62
N VAL A 16 0.05 -1.61 -12.93
CA VAL A 16 1.48 -1.95 -12.91
C VAL A 16 1.82 -3.21 -13.73
N ALA A 17 0.79 -4.00 -14.05
CA ALA A 17 0.83 -5.13 -14.98
C ALA A 17 -0.56 -5.31 -15.64
N PRO A 18 -0.70 -6.11 -16.70
CA PRO A 18 -1.99 -6.29 -17.40
C PRO A 18 -3.17 -6.70 -16.51
N ASP A 19 -2.91 -7.38 -15.40
CA ASP A 19 -3.88 -7.91 -14.45
C ASP A 19 -3.57 -7.48 -13.00
N VAL A 20 -2.74 -6.47 -12.78
CA VAL A 20 -2.39 -6.02 -11.43
C VAL A 20 -2.51 -4.50 -11.32
N LYS A 21 -3.38 -4.08 -10.39
CA LYS A 21 -3.49 -2.70 -9.93
C LYS A 21 -2.80 -2.57 -8.57
N LEU A 22 -1.97 -1.55 -8.42
CA LEU A 22 -1.32 -1.19 -7.16
C LEU A 22 -1.95 0.09 -6.62
N THR A 23 -2.14 0.13 -5.29
CA THR A 23 -2.49 1.33 -4.54
C THR A 23 -1.61 1.44 -3.30
N PHE A 24 -1.02 2.61 -3.05
CA PHE A 24 -0.32 2.88 -1.80
C PHE A 24 -1.25 3.54 -0.78
N HIS A 25 -1.14 3.12 0.49
CA HIS A 25 -1.83 3.72 1.62
C HIS A 25 -0.83 4.11 2.71
N ASN A 26 -1.12 5.13 3.52
CA ASN A 26 -0.22 5.54 4.60
C ASN A 26 0.08 4.38 5.57
N ALA A 27 1.37 4.11 5.81
CA ALA A 27 1.84 3.14 6.81
C ALA A 27 2.13 3.76 8.18
N GLY A 28 2.22 5.09 8.30
CA GLY A 28 2.51 5.76 9.58
C GLY A 28 3.92 5.57 10.14
N HIS A 29 4.80 4.85 9.44
CA HIS A 29 6.14 4.48 9.93
C HIS A 29 7.17 5.61 9.74
N ILE A 30 7.35 6.10 8.51
CA ILE A 30 8.24 7.22 8.16
C ILE A 30 7.63 8.07 7.05
N LEU A 31 8.27 9.20 6.71
CA LEU A 31 7.87 10.02 5.58
C LEU A 31 7.87 9.20 4.27
N GLY A 32 6.70 9.08 3.65
CA GLY A 32 6.55 8.30 2.40
C GLY A 32 6.40 6.79 2.60
N SER A 33 6.31 6.27 3.84
CA SER A 33 6.08 4.84 4.08
C SER A 33 4.67 4.42 3.67
N ALA A 34 4.56 3.30 2.96
CA ALA A 34 3.30 2.84 2.41
C ALA A 34 2.97 1.37 2.73
N VAL A 35 1.69 1.12 3.06
CA VAL A 35 1.07 -0.20 2.87
C VAL A 35 0.75 -0.33 1.39
N THR A 36 1.24 -1.40 0.78
CA THR A 36 1.04 -1.66 -0.66
C THR A 36 -0.11 -2.64 -0.84
N HIS A 37 -1.21 -2.17 -1.43
CA HIS A 37 -2.36 -2.99 -1.77
C HIS A 37 -2.30 -3.39 -3.25
N PHE A 38 -2.41 -4.68 -3.52
CA PHE A 38 -2.50 -5.23 -4.86
C PHE A 38 -3.89 -5.80 -5.10
N HIS A 39 -4.51 -5.35 -6.18
CA HIS A 39 -5.73 -5.91 -6.72
C HIS A 39 -5.39 -6.71 -8.00
N ILE A 40 -5.71 -8.01 -7.99
CA ILE A 40 -5.29 -8.97 -9.02
C ILE A 40 -6.51 -9.45 -9.82
N GLY A 41 -6.39 -9.36 -11.14
CA GLY A 41 -7.45 -9.65 -12.11
C GLY A 41 -8.67 -8.74 -11.95
N ASP A 42 -9.82 -9.18 -12.43
CA ASP A 42 -11.10 -8.51 -12.22
C ASP A 42 -11.67 -8.84 -10.82
N GLY A 43 -10.89 -8.56 -9.77
CA GLY A 43 -11.22 -8.91 -8.39
C GLY A 43 -11.07 -10.40 -8.07
N LEU A 44 -10.11 -11.09 -8.70
CA LEU A 44 -9.81 -12.48 -8.36
C LEU A 44 -9.23 -12.60 -6.95
N TYR A 45 -8.30 -11.72 -6.60
CA TYR A 45 -7.58 -11.76 -5.34
C TYR A 45 -7.02 -10.40 -4.94
N ASN A 46 -6.92 -10.13 -3.64
CA ASN A 46 -6.35 -8.91 -3.10
C ASN A 46 -5.36 -9.24 -1.99
N VAL A 47 -4.16 -8.68 -2.08
CA VAL A 47 -3.12 -8.86 -1.08
C VAL A 47 -2.56 -7.50 -0.65
N ALA A 48 -2.41 -7.31 0.65
CA ALA A 48 -1.79 -6.13 1.23
C ALA A 48 -0.45 -6.51 1.87
N PHE A 49 0.61 -5.78 1.53
CA PHE A 49 1.91 -5.85 2.19
C PHE A 49 2.06 -4.60 3.06
N SER A 50 2.21 -4.78 4.37
CA SER A 50 2.30 -3.65 5.29
C SER A 50 3.57 -2.83 5.11
N GLY A 51 4.68 -3.50 4.79
CA GLY A 51 6.00 -2.95 5.11
C GLY A 51 6.14 -2.76 6.62
N ASP A 52 7.02 -1.86 7.02
CA ASP A 52 7.06 -1.39 8.40
C ASP A 52 5.95 -0.33 8.58
N ILE A 53 5.16 -0.48 9.64
CA ILE A 53 3.98 0.33 9.95
C ILE A 53 4.05 0.89 11.38
N HIS A 54 3.26 1.92 11.60
CA HIS A 54 2.90 2.34 12.95
C HIS A 54 1.39 2.60 12.98
N TYR A 55 0.65 1.82 13.76
CA TYR A 55 -0.82 1.82 13.68
C TYR A 55 -1.49 2.99 14.41
N GLU A 56 -0.79 3.63 15.35
CA GLU A 56 -1.28 4.79 16.10
C GLU A 56 -0.76 6.11 15.51
N ASP A 57 -1.40 7.22 15.85
CA ASP A 57 -0.88 8.53 15.48
C ASP A 57 0.43 8.83 16.22
N THR A 58 1.39 9.37 15.49
CA THR A 58 2.63 9.92 16.04
C THR A 58 2.59 11.45 16.00
N ARG A 59 3.67 12.11 16.43
CA ARG A 59 3.79 13.57 16.27
C ARG A 59 3.88 14.02 14.81
N LEU A 60 4.28 13.14 13.89
CA LEU A 60 4.58 13.47 12.51
C LEU A 60 3.63 12.84 11.50
N PHE A 61 3.09 11.67 11.82
CA PHE A 61 2.33 10.83 10.89
C PHE A 61 1.06 10.32 11.56
N ASN A 62 -0.02 10.26 10.79
CA ASN A 62 -1.22 9.54 11.21
C ASN A 62 -0.94 8.03 11.23
N GLY A 63 -1.75 7.29 11.98
CA GLY A 63 -1.70 5.83 12.04
C GLY A 63 -1.89 5.16 10.67
N ALA A 64 -1.37 3.93 10.57
CA ALA A 64 -1.45 3.11 9.37
C ALA A 64 -2.90 2.85 8.94
N VAL A 65 -3.18 2.98 7.66
CA VAL A 65 -4.49 2.65 7.09
C VAL A 65 -4.72 1.13 7.15
N ASN A 66 -5.88 0.74 7.64
CA ASN A 66 -6.34 -0.65 7.68
C ASN A 66 -7.71 -0.87 7.03
N ASP A 67 -8.29 0.17 6.44
CA ASP A 67 -9.55 0.08 5.71
C ASP A 67 -9.25 -0.06 4.21
N PHE A 68 -9.59 -1.24 3.68
CA PHE A 68 -9.39 -1.60 2.28
C PHE A 68 -10.71 -2.12 1.72
N PRO A 69 -11.02 -1.87 0.43
CA PRO A 69 -12.25 -2.39 -0.18
C PRO A 69 -12.39 -3.91 -0.08
N ARG A 70 -11.26 -4.64 -0.21
CA ARG A 70 -11.16 -6.10 -0.10
C ARG A 70 -9.72 -6.54 0.13
N VAL A 71 -9.49 -7.49 1.03
CA VAL A 71 -8.17 -8.10 1.31
C VAL A 71 -8.34 -9.57 1.67
N GLU A 72 -7.75 -10.47 0.89
CA GLU A 72 -7.71 -11.90 1.20
C GLU A 72 -6.46 -12.29 1.98
N THR A 73 -5.31 -11.69 1.66
CA THR A 73 -4.04 -11.93 2.36
C THR A 73 -3.45 -10.62 2.86
N LEU A 74 -3.01 -10.63 4.12
CA LEU A 74 -2.21 -9.58 4.72
C LEU A 74 -0.83 -10.17 5.05
N VAL A 75 0.22 -9.55 4.52
CA VAL A 75 1.61 -9.82 4.91
C VAL A 75 2.05 -8.67 5.82
N LEU A 76 2.24 -8.98 7.10
CA LEU A 76 2.55 -8.02 8.16
C LEU A 76 4.01 -8.17 8.63
N GLU A 77 4.63 -7.08 9.08
CA GLU A 77 5.90 -7.12 9.80
C GLU A 77 5.81 -7.86 11.16
N SER A 78 6.95 -8.17 11.77
CA SER A 78 7.06 -8.95 13.02
C SER A 78 8.18 -8.47 13.95
#